data_AF-A0A2G5UJ71-F1
#
_entry.id   AF-A0A2G5UJ71-F1
#
_cell.length_a   1.000
_cell.length_b   1.000
_cell.length_c   1.000
_cell.angle_alpha   90.00
_cell.angle_beta   90.00
_cell.angle_gamma   90.00
#
_symmetry.space_group_name_H-M   'P 1'
#
loop_
_entity.id
_entity.type
_entity.pdbx_description
1 polymer ?
#
loop_
_entity_poly.entity_id
_entity_poly.type
_entity_poly.pdbx_seq_one_letter_code
_entity_poly.pdbx_strand_id
1 'polypeptide(L)'
;MQVWPDIYLDFGNVTELFEWKMSEYFKEMKSIDDIPVKVNVSTAIRSQEFGPIFTNTSFNWSNQKKSIGECIQRICSIFRCESYEADFYIDTIKFDIQSLRNMFPKLRRIDINCFKAEPNEQDIQNAQNILRAFLPHVENVLLHGVPLQENLSIQHIGMENLKYLDVYYRHNPKLDDLLTLNVESCRIRITKFSVRDVNRFFKLWTKGSFPKLQSLNILVRLENVSDWNNLFKGLNAEDAGDSEGLGGKRYLIENTRGVCAQVRIQTVGRPVHLNIHFNVSQVQRSSPQIWDF
;
A
#
# COMPACT_ATOMS: atom_id res chain seq x y z
N MET A 1 -10.86 22.24 11.56
CA MET A 1 -11.02 21.00 12.34
C MET A 1 -9.66 20.66 12.93
N GLN A 2 -9.57 20.40 14.22
CA GLN A 2 -8.32 20.05 14.89
C GLN A 2 -8.06 18.55 14.67
N VAL A 3 -6.93 18.22 14.04
CA VAL A 3 -6.52 16.82 13.79
C VAL A 3 -5.64 16.40 14.94
N TRP A 4 -6.10 15.38 15.69
CA TRP A 4 -5.31 14.78 16.76
C TRP A 4 -4.49 13.62 16.18
N PRO A 5 -3.31 13.32 16.76
CA PRO A 5 -2.60 12.10 16.42
C PRO A 5 -3.50 10.88 16.64
N ASP A 6 -3.58 10.03 15.63
CA ASP A 6 -4.28 8.77 15.69
C ASP A 6 -3.43 7.63 15.11
N ILE A 7 -3.63 6.43 15.63
CA ILE A 7 -3.05 5.19 15.11
C ILE A 7 -4.18 4.17 15.07
N TYR A 8 -4.27 3.51 13.94
CA TYR A 8 -5.11 2.35 13.73
C TYR A 8 -4.26 1.11 14.02
N LEU A 9 -4.76 0.24 14.90
CA LEU A 9 -4.21 -1.09 15.12
C LEU A 9 -5.21 -2.11 14.61
N ASP A 10 -4.82 -2.85 13.57
CA ASP A 10 -5.62 -3.94 13.01
C ASP A 10 -5.24 -5.28 13.66
N PHE A 11 -6.24 -5.95 14.25
CA PHE A 11 -6.19 -7.28 14.84
C PHE A 11 -7.16 -8.22 14.11
N GLY A 12 -6.80 -8.64 12.90
CA GLY A 12 -7.65 -9.50 12.07
C GLY A 12 -8.91 -8.77 11.60
N ASN A 13 -10.08 -9.15 12.13
CA ASN A 13 -11.37 -8.53 11.77
C ASN A 13 -11.72 -7.31 12.63
N VAL A 14 -10.90 -7.00 13.62
CA VAL A 14 -11.13 -5.86 14.53
C VAL A 14 -10.07 -4.80 14.27
N THR A 15 -10.50 -3.56 14.08
CA THR A 15 -9.64 -2.39 14.01
C THR A 15 -9.87 -1.56 15.27
N GLU A 16 -8.81 -1.23 16.00
CA GLU A 16 -8.87 -0.30 17.13
C GLU A 16 -8.24 1.04 16.73
N LEU A 17 -9.03 2.11 16.81
CA LEU A 17 -8.59 3.48 16.62
C LEU A 17 -8.30 4.11 17.97
N PHE A 18 -7.06 4.57 18.14
CA PHE A 18 -6.64 5.34 19.30
C PHE A 18 -6.48 6.80 18.92
N GLU A 19 -7.31 7.67 19.49
CA GLU A 19 -7.20 9.12 19.32
C GLU A 19 -6.55 9.75 20.56
N TRP A 20 -5.37 10.33 20.38
CA TRP A 20 -4.61 10.94 21.48
C TRP A 20 -4.84 12.45 21.55
N LYS A 21 -5.49 12.90 22.62
CA LYS A 21 -5.71 14.32 22.92
C LYS A 21 -4.54 14.86 23.73
N MET A 22 -3.80 15.79 23.13
CA MET A 22 -2.73 16.53 23.78
C MET A 22 -3.29 17.73 24.55
N SER A 23 -2.50 18.30 25.47
CA SER A 23 -2.97 19.44 26.27
C SER A 23 -3.17 20.68 25.41
N GLU A 24 -4.05 21.59 25.84
CA GLU A 24 -4.32 22.85 25.11
C GLU A 24 -3.07 23.73 24.92
N TYR A 25 -2.03 23.52 25.74
CA TYR A 25 -0.73 24.18 25.66
C TYR A 25 0.25 23.51 24.68
N PHE A 26 0.10 22.21 24.44
CA PHE A 26 0.85 21.44 23.44
C PHE A 26 -0.11 21.04 22.32
N LYS A 27 -0.40 22.01 21.43
CA LYS A 27 -1.35 21.85 20.31
C LYS A 27 -0.93 20.78 19.29
N GLU A 28 0.33 20.35 19.32
CA GLU A 28 0.93 19.37 18.42
C GLU A 28 1.72 18.35 19.23
N MET A 29 1.62 17.08 18.86
CA MET A 29 2.47 16.02 19.43
C MET A 29 3.85 16.13 18.80
N LYS A 30 4.87 16.37 19.62
CA LYS A 30 6.24 16.57 19.14
C LYS A 30 6.97 15.26 18.96
N SER A 31 6.65 14.27 19.78
CA SER A 31 7.22 12.92 19.74
C SER A 31 6.17 11.89 20.13
N ILE A 32 6.33 10.67 19.64
CA ILE A 32 5.55 9.49 20.06
C ILE A 32 5.74 9.14 21.54
N ASP A 33 6.78 9.67 22.18
CA ASP A 33 7.04 9.52 23.61
C ASP A 33 6.27 10.52 24.49
N ASP A 34 5.58 11.51 23.89
CA ASP A 34 4.79 12.47 24.67
C ASP A 34 3.60 11.76 25.35
N ILE A 35 3.28 12.22 26.56
CA ILE A 35 2.16 11.65 27.35
C ILE A 35 0.87 12.39 26.99
N PRO A 36 -0.15 11.70 26.45
CA PRO A 36 -1.43 12.30 26.11
C PRO A 36 -2.23 12.66 27.37
N VAL A 37 -2.98 13.77 27.33
CA VAL A 37 -3.91 14.14 28.42
C VAL A 37 -5.10 13.19 28.46
N LYS A 38 -5.55 12.75 27.30
CA LYS A 38 -6.67 11.81 27.18
C LYS A 38 -6.47 10.93 25.95
N VAL A 39 -6.86 9.65 26.07
CA VAL A 39 -6.94 8.72 24.94
C VAL A 39 -8.40 8.32 24.78
N ASN A 40 -8.99 8.60 23.62
CA ASN A 40 -10.25 7.98 23.24
C ASN A 40 -9.92 6.72 22.44
N VAL A 41 -10.61 5.62 22.71
CA VAL A 41 -10.50 4.41 21.90
C VAL A 41 -11.82 4.16 21.22
N SER A 42 -11.79 3.86 19.93
CA SER A 42 -12.95 3.44 19.13
C SER A 42 -12.64 2.12 18.45
N THR A 43 -13.64 1.25 18.32
CA THR A 43 -13.49 -0.07 17.68
C THR A 43 -14.27 -0.12 16.37
N ALA A 44 -13.72 -0.74 15.34
CA ALA A 44 -14.42 -1.05 14.11
C ALA A 44 -14.34 -2.56 13.83
N ILE A 45 -15.40 -3.12 13.25
CA ILE A 45 -15.45 -4.52 12.85
C ILE A 45 -15.51 -4.56 11.33
N ARG A 46 -14.55 -5.25 10.70
CA ARG A 46 -14.60 -5.53 9.26
C ARG A 46 -15.60 -6.67 9.03
N SER A 47 -16.74 -6.35 8.43
CA SER A 47 -17.64 -7.36 7.87
C SER A 47 -17.15 -7.76 6.48
N GLN A 48 -17.23 -9.05 6.14
CA GLN A 48 -16.76 -9.56 4.83
C GLN A 48 -17.65 -9.14 3.65
N GLU A 49 -18.87 -8.64 3.89
CA GLU A 49 -19.85 -8.38 2.82
C GLU A 49 -20.01 -6.90 2.43
N PHE A 50 -19.79 -5.93 3.33
CA PHE A 50 -20.15 -4.51 3.06
C PHE A 50 -19.08 -3.48 3.47
N GLY A 51 -17.83 -3.90 3.63
CA GLY A 51 -16.77 -3.02 4.15
C GLY A 51 -16.82 -2.90 5.68
N PRO A 52 -15.93 -2.08 6.27
CA PRO A 52 -15.87 -1.90 7.72
C PRO A 52 -17.15 -1.23 8.24
N ILE A 53 -17.84 -1.90 9.17
CA ILE A 53 -18.90 -1.27 9.96
C ILE A 53 -18.21 -0.68 11.18
N PHE A 54 -18.16 0.65 11.23
CA PHE A 54 -17.61 1.38 12.36
C PHE A 54 -18.65 1.47 13.48
N THR A 55 -18.62 0.52 14.40
CA THR A 55 -19.36 0.62 15.68
C THR A 55 -18.53 1.43 16.66
N ASN A 56 -18.63 2.75 16.57
CA ASN A 56 -17.90 3.68 17.44
C ASN A 56 -18.38 3.57 18.89
N THR A 57 -17.78 2.65 19.65
CA THR A 57 -17.89 2.65 21.10
C THR A 57 -16.68 3.37 21.65
N SER A 58 -16.88 4.60 22.13
CA SER A 58 -15.79 5.41 22.68
C SER A 58 -15.57 5.06 24.15
N PHE A 59 -14.34 4.69 24.51
CA PHE A 59 -13.94 4.50 25.90
C PHE A 59 -12.87 5.51 26.30
N ASN A 60 -12.97 6.02 27.53
CA ASN A 60 -11.90 6.80 28.13
C ASN A 60 -10.87 5.83 28.72
N TRP A 61 -9.65 5.86 28.19
CA TRP A 61 -8.57 5.05 28.74
C TRP A 61 -8.18 5.57 30.13
N SER A 62 -8.27 4.71 31.16
CA SER A 62 -8.05 5.08 32.57
C SER A 62 -6.59 5.30 32.93
N ASN A 63 -5.64 4.85 32.10
CA ASN A 63 -4.20 4.89 32.37
C ASN A 63 -3.49 6.05 31.65
N GLN A 64 -3.89 7.28 31.95
CA GLN A 64 -3.45 8.52 31.27
C GLN A 64 -2.01 8.98 31.57
N LYS A 65 -1.17 8.13 32.17
CA LYS A 65 0.23 8.45 32.53
C LYS A 65 1.28 7.65 31.74
N LYS A 66 0.84 6.92 30.72
CA LYS A 66 1.69 6.10 29.87
C LYS A 66 1.94 6.81 28.55
N SER A 67 3.14 6.65 27.99
CA SER A 67 3.40 7.07 26.61
C SER A 67 2.58 6.24 25.62
N ILE A 68 2.51 6.66 24.36
CA ILE A 68 1.85 5.88 23.30
C ILE A 68 2.47 4.48 23.23
N GLY A 69 3.81 4.38 23.27
CA GLY A 69 4.46 3.10 23.12
C GLY A 69 4.20 2.13 24.26
N GLU A 70 4.14 2.63 25.50
CA GLU A 70 3.74 1.80 26.63
C GLU A 70 2.28 1.34 26.54
N CYS A 71 1.40 2.14 25.94
CA CYS A 71 0.02 1.74 25.67
C CYS A 71 -0.03 0.62 24.64
N ILE A 72 0.68 0.77 23.50
CA ILE A 72 0.75 -0.24 22.43
C ILE A 72 1.32 -1.55 22.95
N GLN A 73 2.46 -1.51 23.65
CA GLN A 73 3.07 -2.72 24.24
C GLN A 73 2.11 -3.44 25.18
N ARG A 74 1.33 -2.70 25.98
CA ARG A 74 0.34 -3.28 26.89
C ARG A 74 -0.81 -3.92 26.13
N ILE A 75 -1.33 -3.27 25.08
CA ILE A 75 -2.40 -3.82 24.23
C ILE A 75 -1.92 -5.13 23.60
N CYS A 76 -0.75 -5.12 22.98
CA CYS A 76 -0.16 -6.32 22.38
C CYS A 76 0.05 -7.44 23.40
N SER A 77 0.40 -7.10 24.65
CA SER A 77 0.53 -8.06 25.76
C SER A 77 -0.82 -8.65 26.20
N ILE A 78 -1.87 -7.82 26.31
CA ILE A 78 -3.22 -8.23 26.70
C ILE A 78 -3.83 -9.17 25.64
N PHE A 79 -3.79 -8.75 24.38
CA PHE A 79 -4.39 -9.50 23.28
C PHE A 79 -3.49 -10.59 22.71
N ARG A 80 -2.26 -10.73 23.24
CA ARG A 80 -1.25 -11.73 22.83
C ARG A 80 -1.01 -11.72 21.32
N CYS A 81 -0.97 -10.54 20.71
CA CYS A 81 -0.85 -10.40 19.27
C CYS A 81 0.51 -10.93 18.79
N GLU A 82 0.47 -11.85 17.82
CA GLU A 82 1.67 -12.34 17.14
C GLU A 82 2.22 -11.33 16.15
N SER A 83 1.34 -10.57 15.50
CA SER A 83 1.67 -9.40 14.70
C SER A 83 0.47 -8.45 14.56
N TYR A 84 0.72 -7.23 14.08
CA TYR A 84 -0.30 -6.20 13.86
C TYR A 84 0.12 -5.21 12.79
N GLU A 85 -0.82 -4.37 12.34
CA GLU A 85 -0.62 -3.34 11.32
C GLU A 85 -0.67 -1.95 11.95
N ALA A 86 -0.01 -0.96 11.34
CA ALA A 86 -0.07 0.42 11.80
C ALA A 86 -0.10 1.42 10.64
N ASP A 87 -0.91 2.45 10.84
CA ASP A 87 -1.05 3.58 9.94
C ASP A 87 -0.32 4.81 10.52
N PHE A 88 0.49 5.46 9.69
CA PHE A 88 1.30 6.63 10.05
C PHE A 88 0.92 7.84 9.21
N TYR A 89 0.49 8.91 9.87
CA TYR A 89 0.19 10.20 9.22
C TYR A 89 1.38 11.15 9.42
N ILE A 90 2.19 11.34 8.37
CA ILE A 90 3.52 11.98 8.52
C ILE A 90 3.49 13.48 8.79
N ASP A 91 2.32 14.11 8.62
CA ASP A 91 2.10 15.54 8.82
C ASP A 91 1.80 15.93 10.27
N THR A 92 1.63 14.96 11.18
CA THR A 92 1.13 15.20 12.53
C THR A 92 2.16 15.00 13.64
N ILE A 93 3.18 14.14 13.45
CA ILE A 93 4.12 13.75 14.52
C ILE A 93 5.54 13.63 13.94
N LYS A 94 6.57 13.88 14.76
CA LYS A 94 7.95 13.51 14.42
C LYS A 94 8.25 12.07 14.85
N PHE A 95 8.94 11.35 13.98
CA PHE A 95 9.29 9.96 14.22
C PHE A 95 10.81 9.80 14.25
N ASP A 96 11.35 9.30 15.36
CA ASP A 96 12.71 8.79 15.40
C ASP A 96 12.72 7.26 15.27
N ILE A 97 13.78 6.74 14.66
CA ILE A 97 13.86 5.32 14.29
C ILE A 97 13.88 4.40 15.52
N GLN A 98 14.52 4.83 16.62
CA GLN A 98 14.72 3.96 17.78
C GLN A 98 13.43 3.83 18.59
N SER A 99 12.72 4.93 18.85
CA SER A 99 11.43 4.92 19.53
C SER A 99 10.40 4.15 18.70
N LEU A 100 10.42 4.29 17.37
CA LEU A 100 9.57 3.49 16.48
C LEU A 100 9.80 1.98 16.65
N ARG A 101 11.05 1.51 16.61
CA ARG A 101 11.36 0.07 16.75
C ARG A 101 11.00 -0.49 18.12
N ASN A 102 11.25 0.28 19.18
CA ASN A 102 10.91 -0.12 20.55
C ASN A 102 9.40 -0.22 20.75
N MET A 103 8.65 0.63 20.04
CA MET A 103 7.20 0.73 20.16
C MET A 103 6.46 -0.32 19.34
N PHE A 104 7.00 -0.68 18.16
CA PHE A 104 6.35 -1.55 17.20
C PHE A 104 7.18 -2.82 16.88
N PRO A 105 7.45 -3.69 17.87
CA PRO A 105 8.37 -4.82 17.67
C PRO A 105 7.84 -5.96 16.79
N LYS A 106 6.53 -6.02 16.54
CA LYS A 106 5.88 -7.12 15.81
C LYS A 106 5.02 -6.63 14.63
N LEU A 107 5.42 -5.51 14.04
CA LEU A 107 4.67 -4.93 12.95
C LEU A 107 4.76 -5.79 11.69
N ARG A 108 3.63 -6.11 11.07
CA ARG A 108 3.55 -6.89 9.82
C ARG A 108 3.31 -6.01 8.60
N ARG A 109 2.58 -4.91 8.78
CA ARG A 109 2.23 -3.95 7.72
C ARG A 109 2.41 -2.52 8.21
N ILE A 110 2.98 -1.69 7.36
CA ILE A 110 2.94 -0.22 7.49
C ILE A 110 2.04 0.37 6.41
N ASP A 111 1.27 1.37 6.81
CA ASP A 111 0.57 2.29 5.92
C ASP A 111 1.09 3.70 6.20
N ILE A 112 1.63 4.39 5.21
CA ILE A 112 2.20 5.73 5.38
C ILE A 112 1.37 6.70 4.53
N ASN A 113 0.75 7.64 5.22
CA ASN A 113 -0.19 8.60 4.66
C ASN A 113 0.39 10.01 4.68
N CYS A 114 0.40 10.65 3.52
CA CYS A 114 0.72 12.05 3.35
C CYS A 114 -0.32 12.72 2.45
N PHE A 115 -1.15 13.59 3.03
CA PHE A 115 -2.20 14.30 2.29
C PHE A 115 -1.86 15.77 1.99
N LYS A 116 -0.77 16.30 2.57
CA LYS A 116 -0.28 17.66 2.28
C LYS A 116 0.13 17.82 0.83
N ALA A 117 -0.46 18.75 0.07
CA ALA A 117 -0.11 18.98 -1.33
C ALA A 117 1.39 19.22 -1.57
N GLU A 118 2.04 19.98 -0.68
CA GLU A 118 3.47 20.30 -0.71
C GLU A 118 4.12 19.86 0.61
N PRO A 119 4.68 18.64 0.68
CA PRO A 119 5.37 18.15 1.87
C PRO A 119 6.69 18.91 2.08
N ASN A 120 7.00 19.22 3.34
CA ASN A 120 8.25 19.88 3.71
C ASN A 120 9.36 18.84 4.03
N GLU A 121 10.58 19.32 4.31
CA GLU A 121 11.73 18.45 4.64
C GLU A 121 11.47 17.54 5.86
N GLN A 122 10.71 18.03 6.84
CA GLN A 122 10.37 17.24 8.03
C GLN A 122 9.41 16.08 7.67
N ASP A 123 8.42 16.32 6.81
CA ASP A 123 7.50 15.28 6.33
C ASP A 123 8.30 14.17 5.60
N ILE A 124 9.27 14.57 4.77
CA ILE A 124 10.17 13.67 4.05
C ILE A 124 11.02 12.85 5.02
N GLN A 125 11.63 13.52 6.00
CA GLN A 125 12.46 12.86 7.01
C GLN A 125 11.66 11.86 7.85
N ASN A 126 10.41 12.21 8.20
CA ASN A 126 9.49 11.33 8.92
C ASN A 126 9.20 10.05 8.13
N ALA A 127 8.82 10.18 6.84
CA ALA A 127 8.59 9.03 5.98
C ALA A 127 9.83 8.13 5.87
N GLN A 128 11.01 8.74 5.72
CA GLN A 128 12.28 8.00 5.67
C GLN A 128 12.59 7.27 6.97
N ASN A 129 12.32 7.88 8.13
CA ASN A 129 12.54 7.26 9.41
C ASN A 129 11.63 6.06 9.63
N ILE A 130 10.33 6.17 9.28
CA ILE A 130 9.38 5.06 9.36
C ILE A 130 9.83 3.90 8.47
N LEU A 131 10.15 4.19 7.20
CA LEU A 131 10.60 3.16 6.26
C LEU A 131 11.90 2.51 6.71
N ARG A 132 12.93 3.27 7.13
CA ARG A 132 14.18 2.69 7.66
C ARG A 132 13.96 1.85 8.92
N ALA A 133 13.00 2.24 9.76
CA ALA A 133 12.68 1.50 10.97
C ALA A 133 12.07 0.13 10.65
N PHE A 134 11.12 0.06 9.71
CA PHE A 134 10.24 -1.09 9.55
C PHE A 134 10.38 -1.87 8.26
N LEU A 135 10.85 -1.26 7.18
CA LEU A 135 10.95 -1.90 5.86
C LEU A 135 11.66 -3.27 5.88
N PRO A 136 12.75 -3.49 6.65
CA PRO A 136 13.39 -4.81 6.75
C PRO A 136 12.61 -5.88 7.53
N HIS A 137 11.50 -5.50 8.18
CA HIS A 137 10.79 -6.32 9.17
C HIS A 137 9.31 -6.56 8.81
N VAL A 138 8.78 -5.84 7.83
CA VAL A 138 7.37 -5.93 7.43
C VAL A 138 7.19 -6.73 6.15
N GLU A 139 6.01 -7.32 5.99
CA GLU A 139 5.63 -8.04 4.78
C GLU A 139 4.90 -7.13 3.79
N ASN A 140 4.20 -6.11 4.29
CA ASN A 140 3.30 -5.27 3.50
C ASN A 140 3.60 -3.79 3.70
N VAL A 141 3.67 -3.03 2.61
CA VAL A 141 3.94 -1.58 2.64
C VAL A 141 2.91 -0.86 1.77
N LEU A 142 2.25 0.13 2.35
CA LEU A 142 1.34 1.02 1.62
C LEU A 142 1.82 2.46 1.74
N LEU A 143 1.93 3.15 0.60
CA LEU A 143 2.45 4.51 0.50
C LEU A 143 1.40 5.38 -0.19
N HIS A 144 0.79 6.27 0.57
CA HIS A 144 -0.27 7.15 0.09
C HIS A 144 0.22 8.60 0.01
N GLY A 145 0.67 9.00 -1.18
CA GLY A 145 1.15 10.36 -1.44
C GLY A 145 2.48 10.69 -0.75
N VAL A 146 3.24 9.68 -0.34
CA VAL A 146 4.49 9.82 0.42
C VAL A 146 5.57 10.49 -0.44
N PRO A 147 6.24 11.54 0.06
CA PRO A 147 7.32 12.20 -0.66
C PRO A 147 8.61 11.40 -0.53
N LEU A 148 8.98 10.68 -1.59
CA LEU A 148 10.23 9.92 -1.66
C LEU A 148 11.33 10.74 -2.36
N GLN A 149 12.57 10.58 -1.91
CA GLN A 149 13.77 11.26 -2.46
C GLN A 149 14.86 10.23 -2.82
N GLU A 150 15.96 10.69 -3.42
CA GLU A 150 17.03 9.83 -3.95
C GLU A 150 17.60 8.84 -2.92
N ASN A 151 17.69 9.24 -1.66
CA ASN A 151 18.20 8.41 -0.56
C ASN A 151 17.22 7.32 -0.08
N LEU A 152 15.97 7.33 -0.56
CA LEU A 152 14.96 6.30 -0.33
C LEU A 152 13.88 6.37 -1.42
N SER A 153 14.21 5.81 -2.57
CA SER A 153 13.31 5.70 -3.71
C SER A 153 12.45 4.43 -3.66
N ILE A 154 11.46 4.35 -4.55
CA ILE A 154 10.68 3.12 -4.74
C ILE A 154 11.56 1.95 -5.13
N GLN A 155 12.68 2.19 -5.81
CA GLN A 155 13.58 1.10 -6.15
C GLN A 155 14.12 0.42 -4.90
N HIS A 156 14.53 1.21 -3.90
CA HIS A 156 15.00 0.70 -2.62
C HIS A 156 13.91 -0.11 -1.92
N ILE A 157 12.67 0.38 -1.92
CA ILE A 157 11.53 -0.31 -1.31
C ILE A 157 11.19 -1.59 -2.08
N GLY A 158 11.22 -1.54 -3.41
CA GLY A 158 10.90 -2.65 -4.30
C GLY A 158 11.92 -3.78 -4.23
N MET A 159 13.17 -3.50 -3.88
CA MET A 159 14.21 -4.54 -3.71
C MET A 159 13.96 -5.43 -2.48
N GLU A 160 13.19 -4.93 -1.52
CA GLU A 160 12.84 -5.65 -0.31
C GLU A 160 11.90 -6.80 -0.63
N ASN A 161 12.03 -7.89 0.13
CA ASN A 161 11.28 -9.12 -0.09
C ASN A 161 9.83 -9.02 0.43
N LEU A 162 9.07 -8.03 -0.05
CA LEU A 162 7.71 -7.75 0.40
C LEU A 162 6.71 -8.71 -0.25
N LYS A 163 5.67 -9.09 0.50
CA LYS A 163 4.50 -9.78 -0.05
C LYS A 163 3.60 -8.80 -0.80
N TYR A 164 3.41 -7.61 -0.25
CA TYR A 164 2.52 -6.61 -0.86
C TYR A 164 3.10 -5.20 -0.82
N LEU A 165 3.01 -4.51 -1.95
CA LEU A 165 3.38 -3.10 -2.08
C LEU A 165 2.25 -2.31 -2.77
N ASP A 166 1.65 -1.34 -2.08
CA ASP A 166 0.71 -0.38 -2.67
C ASP A 166 1.34 1.02 -2.70
N VAL A 167 1.35 1.65 -3.87
CA VAL A 167 1.93 2.97 -4.04
C VAL A 167 0.94 3.88 -4.77
N TYR A 168 0.55 4.96 -4.12
CA TYR A 168 -0.13 6.08 -4.74
C TYR A 168 0.85 7.22 -4.98
N TYR A 169 1.21 7.41 -6.24
CA TYR A 169 2.09 8.49 -6.62
C TYR A 169 1.32 9.76 -6.94
N ARG A 170 1.83 10.89 -6.42
CA ARG A 170 1.49 12.21 -6.97
C ARG A 170 2.26 12.52 -8.25
N HIS A 171 3.47 12.00 -8.37
CA HIS A 171 4.36 12.21 -9.53
C HIS A 171 4.54 10.92 -10.32
N ASN A 172 4.59 11.00 -11.65
CA ASN A 172 4.61 9.79 -12.47
C ASN A 172 5.88 8.95 -12.18
N PRO A 173 5.74 7.67 -11.80
CA PRO A 173 6.90 6.80 -11.68
C PRO A 173 7.58 6.65 -13.03
N LYS A 174 8.90 6.55 -13.00
CA LYS A 174 9.65 6.07 -14.16
C LYS A 174 9.51 4.55 -14.20
N LEU A 175 9.52 3.96 -15.39
CA LEU A 175 9.57 2.50 -15.52
C LEU A 175 10.71 1.91 -14.69
N ASP A 176 11.85 2.58 -14.66
CA ASP A 176 13.03 2.17 -13.90
C ASP A 176 12.72 2.00 -12.41
N ASP A 177 11.75 2.75 -11.86
CA ASP A 177 11.30 2.58 -10.47
C ASP A 177 10.64 1.22 -10.23
N LEU A 178 10.06 0.62 -11.27
CA LEU A 178 9.35 -0.65 -11.21
C LEU A 178 10.25 -1.84 -11.60
N LEU A 179 11.44 -1.59 -12.16
CA LEU A 179 12.33 -2.66 -12.63
C LEU A 179 12.99 -3.43 -11.49
N THR A 180 13.00 -2.90 -10.27
CA THR A 180 13.63 -3.54 -9.12
C THR A 180 12.64 -4.26 -8.21
N LEU A 181 11.37 -4.40 -8.64
CA LEU A 181 10.32 -5.05 -7.85
C LEU A 181 10.64 -6.54 -7.59
N ASN A 182 10.84 -6.85 -6.32
CA ASN A 182 11.02 -8.17 -5.72
C ASN A 182 9.82 -8.51 -4.82
N VAL A 183 8.61 -8.19 -5.29
CA VAL A 183 7.36 -8.29 -4.52
C VAL A 183 6.42 -9.34 -5.11
N GLU A 184 5.60 -9.98 -4.27
CA GLU A 184 4.59 -10.94 -4.75
C GLU A 184 3.40 -10.24 -5.39
N SER A 185 2.91 -9.16 -4.78
CA SER A 185 1.77 -8.40 -5.28
C SER A 185 2.04 -6.90 -5.21
N CYS A 186 1.70 -6.18 -6.28
CA CYS A 186 1.92 -4.74 -6.36
C CYS A 186 0.67 -4.01 -6.86
N ARG A 187 0.31 -2.90 -6.20
CA ARG A 187 -0.68 -1.95 -6.69
C ARG A 187 -0.03 -0.58 -6.87
N ILE A 188 -0.28 0.03 -8.02
CA ILE A 188 0.26 1.32 -8.40
C ILE A 188 -0.90 2.20 -8.84
N ARG A 189 -1.09 3.34 -8.16
CA ARG A 189 -2.07 4.36 -8.51
C ARG A 189 -1.32 5.61 -8.96
N ILE A 190 -1.58 6.06 -10.19
CA ILE A 190 -0.77 7.09 -10.86
C ILE A 190 -1.63 8.00 -11.73
N THR A 191 -1.17 9.24 -11.90
CA THR A 191 -1.87 10.24 -12.70
C THR A 191 -1.60 10.08 -14.19
N LYS A 192 -0.36 9.73 -14.58
CA LYS A 192 0.01 9.40 -15.96
C LYS A 192 0.93 8.18 -15.99
N PHE A 193 0.81 7.42 -17.08
CA PHE A 193 1.72 6.34 -17.39
C PHE A 193 1.88 6.21 -18.90
N SER A 194 3.06 5.84 -19.36
CA SER A 194 3.29 5.57 -20.77
C SER A 194 2.87 4.13 -21.10
N VAL A 195 2.04 3.96 -22.13
CA VAL A 195 1.73 2.61 -22.68
C VAL A 195 3.02 1.86 -23.06
N ARG A 196 4.04 2.60 -23.51
CA ARG A 196 5.37 2.05 -23.81
C ARG A 196 6.04 1.42 -22.59
N ASP A 197 5.87 2.04 -21.43
CA ASP A 197 6.49 1.56 -20.19
C ASP A 197 5.80 0.28 -19.71
N VAL A 198 4.46 0.20 -19.78
CA VAL A 198 3.75 -1.05 -19.44
C VAL A 198 4.11 -2.14 -20.44
N ASN A 199 4.18 -1.83 -21.75
CA ASN A 199 4.60 -2.78 -22.78
C ASN A 199 6.01 -3.31 -22.50
N ARG A 200 6.94 -2.43 -22.12
CA ARG A 200 8.31 -2.83 -21.77
C ARG A 200 8.33 -3.67 -20.51
N PHE A 201 7.53 -3.34 -19.50
CA PHE A 201 7.34 -4.16 -18.31
C PHE A 201 6.90 -5.58 -18.66
N PHE A 202 5.83 -5.74 -19.46
CA PHE A 202 5.36 -7.06 -19.90
C PHE A 202 6.41 -7.81 -20.72
N LYS A 203 7.16 -7.12 -21.59
CA LYS A 203 8.28 -7.72 -22.33
C LYS A 203 9.42 -8.22 -21.45
N LEU A 204 9.66 -7.57 -20.31
CA LEU A 204 10.65 -8.03 -19.35
C LEU A 204 10.12 -9.23 -18.56
N TRP A 205 8.86 -9.19 -18.14
CA TRP A 205 8.21 -10.33 -17.49
C TRP A 205 8.19 -11.57 -18.39
N THR A 206 7.86 -11.43 -19.68
CA THR A 206 7.88 -12.57 -20.63
C THR A 206 9.28 -13.14 -20.84
N LYS A 207 10.34 -12.37 -20.56
CA LYS A 207 11.74 -12.84 -20.55
C LYS A 207 12.19 -13.45 -19.22
N GLY A 208 11.32 -13.49 -18.21
CA GLY A 208 11.59 -14.08 -16.90
C GLY A 208 12.04 -13.10 -15.82
N SER A 209 11.91 -11.78 -16.04
CA SER A 209 12.05 -10.78 -14.97
C SER A 209 10.87 -10.86 -13.98
N PHE A 210 11.06 -10.31 -12.77
CA PHE A 210 10.06 -10.28 -11.69
C PHE A 210 9.57 -11.68 -11.26
N PRO A 211 10.48 -12.61 -10.89
CA PRO A 211 10.14 -14.02 -10.69
C PRO A 211 9.17 -14.29 -9.53
N LYS A 212 9.02 -13.36 -8.58
CA LYS A 212 8.07 -13.47 -7.47
C LYS A 212 6.70 -12.86 -7.76
N LEU A 213 6.61 -12.02 -8.78
CA LEU A 213 5.39 -11.26 -9.03
C LEU A 213 4.26 -12.20 -9.46
N GLN A 214 3.23 -12.25 -8.63
CA GLN A 214 1.99 -12.97 -8.86
C GLN A 214 0.90 -12.03 -9.33
N SER A 215 0.87 -10.79 -8.83
CA SER A 215 -0.14 -9.82 -9.27
C SER A 215 0.41 -8.39 -9.38
N LEU A 216 -0.05 -7.67 -10.39
CA LEU A 216 0.21 -6.24 -10.59
C LEU A 216 -1.09 -5.54 -10.98
N ASN A 217 -1.44 -4.49 -10.25
CA ASN A 217 -2.57 -3.64 -10.55
C ASN A 217 -2.09 -2.21 -10.80
N ILE A 218 -2.37 -1.69 -11.99
CA ILE A 218 -2.05 -0.31 -12.36
C ILE A 218 -3.34 0.46 -12.59
N LEU A 219 -3.59 1.47 -11.77
CA LEU A 219 -4.70 2.41 -11.92
C LEU A 219 -4.17 3.75 -12.44
N VAL A 220 -4.57 4.11 -13.67
CA VAL A 220 -4.15 5.32 -14.37
C VAL A 220 -5.34 6.23 -14.62
N ARG A 221 -5.22 7.53 -14.39
CA ARG A 221 -6.29 8.47 -14.76
C ARG A 221 -6.35 8.65 -16.30
N LEU A 222 -7.54 8.51 -16.89
CA LEU A 222 -7.72 8.46 -18.36
C LEU A 222 -7.59 9.80 -19.11
N GLU A 223 -7.20 10.89 -18.45
CA GLU A 223 -7.13 12.23 -19.06
C GLU A 223 -6.24 12.31 -20.32
N ASN A 224 -5.42 11.29 -20.63
CA ASN A 224 -4.46 11.32 -21.75
C ASN A 224 -4.27 9.99 -22.52
N VAL A 225 -5.21 9.03 -22.51
CA VAL A 225 -4.88 7.68 -23.05
C VAL A 225 -5.60 7.27 -24.33
N SER A 226 -4.93 7.54 -25.45
CA SER A 226 -5.41 7.23 -26.81
C SER A 226 -4.87 5.92 -27.39
N ASP A 227 -3.85 5.29 -26.78
CA ASP A 227 -2.98 4.31 -27.49
C ASP A 227 -2.86 2.92 -26.84
N TRP A 228 -3.84 2.48 -26.05
CA TRP A 228 -3.79 1.15 -25.40
C TRP A 228 -3.66 -0.03 -26.38
N ASN A 229 -4.04 0.15 -27.64
CA ASN A 229 -3.83 -0.83 -28.70
C ASN A 229 -2.35 -1.23 -28.87
N ASN A 230 -1.41 -0.37 -28.45
CA ASN A 230 0.03 -0.64 -28.53
C ASN A 230 0.57 -1.38 -27.30
N LEU A 231 -0.25 -1.62 -26.27
CA LEU A 231 0.19 -2.24 -25.01
C LEU A 231 0.84 -3.60 -25.20
N PHE A 232 0.32 -4.39 -26.14
CA PHE A 232 0.83 -5.75 -26.44
C PHE A 232 1.69 -5.83 -27.70
N LYS A 233 2.07 -4.68 -28.29
CA LYS A 233 2.86 -4.67 -29.52
C LYS A 233 4.20 -5.39 -29.32
N GLY A 234 4.46 -6.42 -30.12
CA GLY A 234 5.65 -7.26 -30.03
C GLY A 234 5.62 -8.26 -28.86
N LEU A 235 4.43 -8.61 -28.36
CA LEU A 235 4.17 -9.73 -27.46
C LEU A 235 3.24 -10.72 -28.18
N ASN A 236 3.38 -12.01 -27.86
CA ASN A 236 2.45 -13.05 -28.31
C ASN A 236 1.22 -13.05 -27.38
N ALA A 237 0.46 -11.96 -27.38
CA ALA A 237 -0.75 -11.82 -26.58
C ALA A 237 -1.96 -12.40 -27.32
N GLU A 238 -2.71 -13.26 -26.64
CA GLU A 238 -3.95 -13.84 -27.16
C GLU A 238 -5.15 -13.08 -26.60
N ASP A 239 -6.06 -12.65 -27.46
CA ASP A 239 -7.31 -12.00 -27.05
C ASP A 239 -8.24 -13.07 -26.45
N ALA A 240 -8.54 -12.90 -25.17
CA ALA A 240 -9.38 -13.80 -24.37
C ALA A 240 -10.86 -13.38 -24.39
N GLY A 241 -11.21 -12.41 -25.24
CA GLY A 241 -12.52 -11.79 -25.29
C GLY A 241 -12.75 -10.79 -24.17
N ASP A 242 -14.01 -10.40 -24.04
CA ASP A 242 -14.42 -9.42 -23.05
C ASP A 242 -14.33 -10.00 -21.64
N SER A 243 -14.01 -9.14 -20.67
CA SER A 243 -14.15 -9.46 -19.25
C SER A 243 -15.61 -9.50 -18.87
N GLU A 244 -16.04 -10.53 -18.15
CA GLU A 244 -17.39 -10.58 -17.57
C GLU A 244 -17.63 -9.34 -16.69
N GLY A 245 -18.68 -8.57 -16.97
CA GLY A 245 -19.04 -7.35 -16.23
C GLY A 245 -18.80 -6.02 -16.97
N LEU A 246 -18.12 -5.06 -16.32
CA LEU A 246 -18.09 -3.60 -16.59
C LEU A 246 -17.48 -3.14 -17.93
N GLY A 247 -17.35 -4.00 -18.94
CA GLY A 247 -16.76 -3.65 -20.22
C GLY A 247 -15.25 -3.49 -20.12
N GLY A 248 -14.53 -4.56 -20.43
CA GLY A 248 -13.07 -4.60 -20.42
C GLY A 248 -12.58 -5.72 -21.32
N LYS A 249 -11.30 -5.67 -21.69
CA LYS A 249 -10.67 -6.70 -22.53
C LYS A 249 -9.75 -7.57 -21.69
N ARG A 250 -9.71 -8.86 -22.00
CA ARG A 250 -8.80 -9.81 -21.38
C ARG A 250 -7.78 -10.30 -22.41
N TYR A 251 -6.55 -10.46 -21.95
CA TYR A 251 -5.46 -10.98 -22.76
C TYR A 251 -4.69 -12.03 -21.98
N LEU A 252 -4.18 -13.05 -22.67
CA LEU A 252 -3.21 -13.98 -22.11
C LEU A 252 -1.83 -13.70 -22.69
N ILE A 253 -0.82 -13.65 -21.81
CA ILE A 253 0.59 -13.62 -22.20
C ILE A 253 1.34 -14.74 -21.48
N GLU A 254 2.40 -15.23 -22.10
CA GLU A 254 3.19 -16.35 -21.59
C GLU A 254 4.66 -15.95 -21.56
N ASN A 255 5.37 -16.35 -20.51
CA ASN A 255 6.80 -16.14 -20.41
C ASN A 255 7.61 -17.29 -21.03
N THR A 256 8.92 -17.11 -21.17
CA THR A 256 9.84 -18.11 -21.73
C THR A 256 9.92 -19.42 -20.93
N ARG A 257 9.33 -19.46 -19.72
CA ARG A 257 9.26 -20.66 -18.86
C ARG A 257 7.91 -21.39 -18.96
N GLY A 258 7.01 -20.92 -19.83
CA GLY A 258 5.67 -21.50 -19.99
C GLY A 258 4.67 -21.09 -18.91
N VAL A 259 5.00 -20.08 -18.09
CA VAL A 259 4.07 -19.53 -17.10
C VAL A 259 3.18 -18.52 -17.79
N CYS A 260 1.87 -18.66 -17.62
CA CYS A 260 0.88 -17.78 -18.21
C CYS A 260 0.48 -16.66 -17.24
N ALA A 261 0.11 -15.51 -17.77
CA ALA A 261 -0.50 -14.44 -17.03
C ALA A 261 -1.69 -13.87 -17.81
N GLN A 262 -2.73 -13.52 -17.05
CA GLN A 262 -3.90 -12.84 -17.57
C GLN A 262 -3.76 -11.34 -17.34
N VAL A 263 -4.04 -10.56 -18.39
CA VAL A 263 -4.08 -9.10 -18.34
C VAL A 263 -5.50 -8.63 -18.62
N ARG A 264 -6.15 -8.03 -17.63
CA ARG A 264 -7.47 -7.41 -17.74
C ARG A 264 -7.32 -5.91 -17.84
N ILE A 265 -8.00 -5.30 -18.81
CA ILE A 265 -7.99 -3.86 -19.05
C ILE A 265 -9.43 -3.38 -19.01
N GLN A 266 -9.74 -2.50 -18.06
CA GLN A 266 -11.10 -2.00 -17.88
C GLN A 266 -11.09 -0.52 -17.54
N THR A 267 -12.17 0.17 -17.91
CA THR A 267 -12.41 1.55 -17.49
C THR A 267 -13.27 1.54 -16.23
N VAL A 268 -12.90 2.30 -15.20
CA VAL A 268 -13.60 2.30 -13.90
C VAL A 268 -13.84 3.71 -13.38
N GLY A 269 -15.02 3.90 -12.79
CA GLY A 269 -15.37 5.07 -11.97
C GLY A 269 -15.63 6.39 -12.70
N ARG A 270 -15.87 7.43 -11.89
CA ARG A 270 -15.89 8.86 -12.27
C ARG A 270 -15.01 9.63 -11.26
N PRO A 271 -13.95 10.36 -11.68
CA PRO A 271 -13.43 10.44 -13.06
C PRO A 271 -12.99 9.08 -13.58
N VAL A 272 -12.98 8.92 -14.90
CA VAL A 272 -12.68 7.62 -15.53
C VAL A 272 -11.20 7.29 -15.31
N HIS A 273 -10.92 6.09 -14.82
CA HIS A 273 -9.58 5.53 -14.70
C HIS A 273 -9.46 4.30 -15.59
N LEU A 274 -8.28 4.09 -16.18
CA LEU A 274 -7.94 2.79 -16.73
C LEU A 274 -7.33 1.94 -15.62
N ASN A 275 -7.84 0.74 -15.47
CA ASN A 275 -7.34 -0.25 -14.55
C ASN A 275 -6.78 -1.44 -15.33
N ILE A 276 -5.48 -1.70 -15.18
CA ILE A 276 -4.77 -2.84 -15.74
C ILE A 276 -4.50 -3.81 -14.60
N HIS A 277 -5.12 -4.98 -14.64
CA HIS A 277 -4.81 -6.08 -13.73
C HIS A 277 -4.01 -7.13 -14.48
N PHE A 278 -2.82 -7.43 -13.98
CA PHE A 278 -1.97 -8.51 -14.42
C PHE A 278 -1.94 -9.56 -13.30
N ASN A 279 -2.29 -10.81 -13.60
CA ASN A 279 -2.31 -11.91 -12.64
C ASN A 279 -1.63 -13.14 -13.24
N VAL A 280 -0.66 -13.71 -12.53
CA VAL A 280 0.10 -14.88 -12.95
C VAL A 280 -0.67 -16.14 -12.59
N SER A 281 -0.94 -16.95 -13.60
CA SER A 281 -1.52 -18.27 -13.47
C SER A 281 -0.44 -19.31 -13.17
N GLN A 282 -0.71 -20.18 -12.20
CA GLN A 282 0.08 -21.42 -12.00
C GLN A 282 -0.33 -22.54 -12.96
N VAL A 283 -1.35 -22.30 -13.79
CA VAL A 283 -1.92 -23.28 -14.72
C VAL A 283 -1.28 -23.12 -16.10
N GLN A 284 -0.87 -24.24 -16.69
CA GLN A 284 -0.31 -24.28 -18.05
C GLN A 284 -1.33 -23.87 -19.12
N ARG A 285 -0.83 -23.32 -20.23
CA ARG A 285 -1.62 -22.86 -21.38
C ARG A 285 -2.57 -23.89 -21.99
N SER A 286 -2.24 -25.16 -21.87
CA SER A 286 -3.03 -26.29 -22.37
C SER A 286 -4.19 -26.68 -21.46
N SER A 287 -4.30 -26.12 -20.25
CA SER A 287 -5.37 -26.47 -19.32
C SER A 287 -6.66 -25.71 -19.63
N PRO A 288 -7.82 -26.40 -19.65
CA PRO A 288 -9.13 -25.73 -19.75
C PRO A 288 -9.35 -24.69 -18.64
N GLN A 289 -8.73 -24.90 -17.47
CA GLN A 289 -8.86 -24.05 -16.29
C GLN A 289 -8.08 -22.72 -16.39
N ILE A 290 -7.29 -22.50 -17.45
CA ILE A 290 -6.60 -21.22 -17.62
C ILE A 290 -7.57 -20.04 -17.82
N TRP A 291 -8.81 -20.35 -18.18
CA TRP A 291 -9.89 -19.38 -18.34
C TRP A 291 -10.71 -19.17 -17.05
N ASP A 292 -10.55 -20.05 -16.06
CA ASP A 292 -11.25 -20.03 -14.78
C ASP A 292 -10.48 -19.15 -13.76
N PHE A 293 -10.63 -17.83 -13.91
CA PHE A 293 -10.10 -16.80 -12.98
C PHE A 293 -11.16 -15.79 -12.55
#